data_AF-A1T1I9-F1
#
_entry.id   AF-A1T1I9-F1
#
_cell.length_a   1.000
_cell.length_b   1.000
_cell.length_c   1.000
_cell.angle_alpha   90.00
_cell.angle_beta   90.00
_cell.angle_gamma   90.00
#
_symmetry.space_group_name_H-M   'P 1'
#
loop_
_entity.id
_entity.type
_entity.pdbx_description
1 polymer ?
#
loop_
_entity_poly.entity_id
_entity_poly.type
_entity_poly.pdbx_seq_one_letter_code
_entity_poly.pdbx_strand_id
1 'polypeptide(L)'
;MHLLEKFALAAAGAAGAVMLTATPAGAAPDPCAASEVARTVAEVATYTGNYLEANPEANRAITTISQQQGGPQSVAALKTYFDANPKVAADLQRLQQPLAALSGKCKLPLTLPQVFGLMQAAQQVPALPAAQNVGVTATR
;
A
#
# COMPACT_ATOMS: atom_id res chain seq x y z
N MET A 1 -38.85 18.05 -28.95
CA MET A 1 -39.18 16.83 -29.74
C MET A 1 -37.91 16.36 -30.42
N HIS A 2 -37.48 15.10 -30.43
CA HIS A 2 -37.85 13.84 -29.80
C HIS A 2 -36.85 12.83 -30.39
N LEU A 3 -36.24 11.98 -29.55
CA LEU A 3 -35.80 10.59 -29.75
C LEU A 3 -34.45 10.38 -29.05
N LEU A 4 -34.40 9.80 -27.84
CA LEU A 4 -34.54 8.36 -27.56
C LEU A 4 -33.66 7.48 -28.46
N GLU A 5 -32.36 7.46 -28.18
CA GLU A 5 -31.50 6.31 -28.50
C GLU A 5 -31.44 5.43 -27.26
N LYS A 6 -32.32 4.43 -27.27
CA LYS A 6 -32.47 3.39 -26.26
C LYS A 6 -31.23 2.48 -26.32
N PHE A 7 -30.36 2.51 -25.32
CA PHE A 7 -29.51 1.36 -25.06
C PHE A 7 -30.23 0.43 -24.09
N ALA A 8 -30.77 -0.63 -24.69
CA ALA A 8 -31.51 -1.68 -24.04
C ALA A 8 -30.66 -2.40 -22.98
N LEU A 9 -31.27 -2.65 -21.82
CA LEU A 9 -30.84 -3.69 -20.90
C LEU A 9 -30.86 -5.04 -21.64
N ALA A 10 -29.70 -5.69 -21.72
CA ALA A 10 -29.60 -7.13 -21.91
C ALA A 10 -29.25 -7.75 -20.56
N ALA A 11 -30.18 -8.52 -19.99
CA ALA A 11 -29.96 -9.34 -18.81
C ALA A 11 -29.45 -10.72 -19.24
N ALA A 12 -28.30 -11.17 -18.70
CA ALA A 12 -28.00 -12.55 -18.28
C ALA A 12 -26.49 -12.75 -18.04
N GLY A 13 -26.11 -13.16 -16.82
CA GLY A 13 -24.83 -13.82 -16.55
C GLY A 13 -23.85 -13.04 -15.66
N ALA A 14 -23.41 -13.69 -14.58
CA ALA A 14 -22.43 -13.25 -13.58
C ALA A 14 -22.91 -12.19 -12.57
N ALA A 15 -23.56 -12.67 -11.50
CA ALA A 15 -23.68 -11.93 -10.24
C ALA A 15 -22.28 -11.81 -9.58
N GLY A 16 -21.50 -10.85 -10.06
CA GLY A 16 -20.39 -10.25 -9.34
C GLY A 16 -20.62 -8.75 -9.36
N ALA A 17 -21.51 -8.26 -8.48
CA ALA A 17 -21.70 -6.83 -8.29
C ALA A 17 -20.42 -6.26 -7.66
N VAL A 18 -19.45 -5.91 -8.50
CA VAL A 18 -18.41 -4.95 -8.13
C VAL A 18 -19.18 -3.65 -7.95
N MET A 19 -19.53 -3.34 -6.71
CA MET A 19 -20.03 -2.03 -6.31
C MET A 19 -18.88 -1.03 -6.54
N LEU A 20 -18.73 -0.59 -7.79
CA LEU A 20 -17.90 0.55 -8.13
C LEU A 20 -18.60 1.76 -7.53
N THR A 21 -18.23 2.11 -6.30
CA THR A 21 -18.69 3.34 -5.66
C THR A 21 -18.35 4.48 -6.62
N ALA A 22 -19.38 5.05 -7.23
CA ALA A 22 -19.25 6.24 -8.04
C ALA A 22 -18.63 7.32 -7.15
N THR A 23 -17.37 7.66 -7.40
CA THR A 23 -16.77 8.85 -6.81
C THR A 23 -17.63 10.04 -7.23
N PRO A 24 -18.02 10.94 -6.31
CA PRO A 24 -18.76 12.12 -6.71
C PRO A 24 -17.88 12.91 -7.68
N ALA A 25 -18.31 12.99 -8.94
CA ALA A 25 -17.69 13.81 -9.96
C ALA A 25 -17.79 15.27 -9.52
N GLY A 26 -16.75 15.80 -8.87
CA GLY A 26 -16.69 17.19 -8.43
C GLY A 26 -16.06 17.45 -7.05
N ALA A 27 -15.68 16.44 -6.27
CA ALA A 27 -14.86 16.69 -5.09
C ALA A 27 -13.40 16.92 -5.52
N ALA A 28 -12.80 18.04 -5.11
CA ALA A 28 -11.35 18.20 -5.18
C ALA A 28 -10.70 17.02 -4.45
N PRO A 29 -9.55 16.48 -4.93
CA PRO A 29 -8.89 15.37 -4.27
C PRO A 29 -8.64 15.72 -2.80
N ASP A 30 -9.10 14.87 -1.88
CA ASP A 30 -8.75 15.01 -0.48
C ASP A 30 -7.24 14.76 -0.35
N PRO A 31 -6.43 15.77 0.05
CA PRO A 31 -4.98 15.62 0.16
C PRO A 31 -4.58 14.57 1.21
N CYS A 32 -5.52 14.14 2.06
CA CYS A 32 -5.35 13.14 3.08
C CYS A 32 -6.01 11.80 2.74
N ALA A 33 -6.56 11.66 1.53
CA ALA A 33 -7.08 10.39 1.05
C ALA A 33 -5.98 9.31 1.06
N ALA A 34 -6.39 8.07 1.30
CA ALA A 34 -5.48 6.92 1.24
C ALA A 34 -4.74 6.80 -0.10
N SER A 35 -5.35 7.25 -1.21
CA SER A 35 -4.71 7.32 -2.52
C SER A 35 -3.52 8.28 -2.56
N GLU A 36 -3.61 9.43 -1.88
CA GLU A 36 -2.51 10.41 -1.81
C GLU A 36 -1.38 9.92 -0.89
N VAL A 37 -1.73 9.23 0.20
CA VAL A 37 -0.74 8.55 1.04
C VAL A 37 0.02 7.51 0.23
N ALA A 38 -0.69 6.67 -0.53
CA ALA A 38 -0.07 5.65 -1.38
C ALA A 38 0.83 6.28 -2.46
N ARG A 39 0.39 7.36 -3.11
CA ARG A 39 1.21 8.13 -4.08
C ARG A 39 2.49 8.67 -3.44
N THR A 40 2.38 9.23 -2.24
CA THR A 40 3.54 9.73 -1.48
C THR A 40 4.50 8.61 -1.12
N VAL A 41 4.00 7.44 -0.68
CA VAL A 41 4.83 6.26 -0.42
C VAL A 41 5.55 5.79 -1.68
N ALA A 42 4.84 5.76 -2.82
CA ALA A 42 5.43 5.40 -4.10
C ALA A 42 6.55 6.37 -4.52
N GLU A 43 6.33 7.67 -4.34
CA GLU A 43 7.33 8.71 -4.62
C GLU A 43 8.59 8.54 -3.73
N VAL A 44 8.42 8.33 -2.43
CA VAL A 44 9.53 8.04 -1.49
C VAL A 44 10.30 6.79 -1.93
N ALA A 45 9.59 5.74 -2.35
CA ALA A 45 10.22 4.51 -2.84
C ALA A 45 11.00 4.76 -4.14
N THR A 46 10.44 5.51 -5.10
CA THR A 46 11.13 5.90 -6.34
C THR A 46 12.40 6.68 -6.04
N TYR A 47 12.35 7.69 -5.18
CA TYR A 47 13.54 8.46 -4.81
C TYR A 47 14.58 7.64 -4.07
N THR A 48 14.14 6.70 -3.22
CA THR A 48 15.03 5.75 -2.56
C THR A 48 15.73 4.85 -3.59
N GLY A 49 15.01 4.34 -4.58
CA GLY A 49 15.57 3.58 -5.70
C GLY A 49 16.65 4.36 -6.44
N ASN A 50 16.31 5.58 -6.89
CA ASN A 50 17.25 6.46 -7.59
C ASN A 50 18.50 6.79 -6.75
N TYR A 51 18.32 7.02 -5.45
CA TYR A 51 19.45 7.26 -4.54
C TYR A 51 20.36 6.03 -4.45
N LEU A 52 19.79 4.83 -4.28
CA LEU A 52 20.58 3.60 -4.21
C LEU A 52 21.30 3.31 -5.53
N GLU A 53 20.66 3.53 -6.68
CA GLU A 53 21.32 3.41 -7.98
C GLU A 53 22.52 4.37 -8.11
N ALA A 54 22.40 5.60 -7.63
CA ALA A 54 23.48 6.57 -7.57
C ALA A 54 24.55 6.27 -6.49
N ASN A 55 24.25 5.38 -5.54
CA ASN A 55 25.12 5.00 -4.43
C ASN A 55 25.37 3.48 -4.44
N PRO A 56 26.15 2.96 -5.40
CA PRO A 56 26.27 1.52 -5.65
C PRO A 56 26.82 0.71 -4.47
N GLU A 57 27.65 1.32 -3.62
CA GLU A 57 28.11 0.68 -2.38
C GLU A 57 26.96 0.47 -1.39
N ALA A 58 26.16 1.51 -1.14
CA ALA A 58 25.00 1.42 -0.27
C ALA A 58 23.95 0.45 -0.81
N ASN A 59 23.72 0.48 -2.11
CA ASN A 59 22.80 -0.45 -2.78
C ASN A 59 23.23 -1.90 -2.59
N ARG A 60 24.51 -2.21 -2.83
CA ARG A 60 25.05 -3.56 -2.61
C ARG A 60 24.92 -3.98 -1.15
N ALA A 61 25.34 -3.13 -0.21
CA ALA A 61 25.29 -3.45 1.22
C ALA A 61 23.85 -3.74 1.69
N ILE A 62 22.91 -2.85 1.38
CA ILE A 62 21.49 -3.00 1.75
C ILE A 62 20.89 -4.23 1.07
N THR A 63 21.21 -4.49 -0.20
CA THR A 63 20.79 -5.69 -0.92
C THR A 63 21.30 -6.95 -0.24
N THR A 64 22.60 -7.02 0.08
CA THR A 64 23.23 -8.16 0.75
C THR A 64 22.60 -8.41 2.12
N ILE A 65 22.41 -7.37 2.92
CA ILE A 65 21.74 -7.48 4.23
C ILE A 65 20.32 -8.06 4.06
N SER A 66 19.58 -7.57 3.06
CA SER A 66 18.21 -8.00 2.79
C SER A 66 18.12 -9.45 2.28
N GLN A 67 19.16 -9.94 1.60
CA GLN A 67 19.22 -11.33 1.11
C GLN A 67 19.69 -12.31 2.19
N GLN A 68 20.60 -11.89 3.06
CA GLN A 68 21.21 -12.76 4.08
C GLN A 68 20.34 -12.91 5.33
N GLN A 69 19.55 -11.89 5.66
CA GLN A 69 18.80 -11.85 6.90
C GLN A 69 17.32 -11.57 6.60
N GLY A 70 16.44 -12.34 7.23
CA GLY A 70 15.00 -12.11 7.19
C GLY A 70 14.49 -11.53 8.51
N GLY A 71 13.35 -10.83 8.45
CA GLY A 71 12.63 -10.41 9.64
C GLY A 71 13.43 -9.46 10.56
N PRO A 72 13.36 -9.60 11.89
CA PRO A 72 14.01 -8.67 12.83
C PRO A 72 15.55 -8.58 12.69
N GLN A 73 16.18 -9.64 12.19
CA GLN A 73 17.64 -9.70 12.03
C GLN A 73 18.13 -8.71 10.97
N SER A 74 17.43 -8.59 9.83
CA SER A 74 17.78 -7.61 8.80
C SER A 74 17.66 -6.17 9.28
N VAL A 75 16.69 -5.88 10.15
CA VAL A 75 16.53 -4.56 10.76
C VAL A 75 17.74 -4.22 11.64
N ALA A 76 18.22 -5.17 12.45
CA ALA A 76 19.41 -4.97 13.27
C ALA A 76 20.67 -4.76 12.40
N ALA A 77 20.84 -5.55 11.33
CA ALA A 77 21.96 -5.41 10.41
C ALA A 77 21.93 -4.07 9.65
N LEU A 78 20.75 -3.64 9.18
CA LEU A 78 20.57 -2.32 8.57
C LEU A 78 20.90 -1.19 9.55
N LYS A 79 20.50 -1.33 10.82
CA LYS A 79 20.88 -0.36 11.86
C LYS A 79 22.39 -0.26 12.01
N THR A 80 23.09 -1.39 12.16
CA THR A 80 24.56 -1.41 12.25
C THR A 80 25.21 -0.77 11.03
N TYR A 81 24.69 -1.04 9.83
CA TYR A 81 25.16 -0.42 8.60
C TYR A 81 24.97 1.11 8.63
N PHE A 82 23.80 1.61 9.02
CA PHE A 82 23.53 3.04 9.09
C PHE A 82 24.32 3.76 10.19
N ASP A 83 24.58 3.12 11.32
CA ASP A 83 25.44 3.66 12.39
C ASP A 83 26.89 3.85 11.88
N ALA A 84 27.37 2.94 11.02
CA ALA A 84 28.67 3.06 10.36
C ALA A 84 28.67 4.00 9.15
N ASN A 85 27.50 4.30 8.58
CA ASN A 85 27.32 5.10 7.37
C ASN A 85 26.34 6.27 7.62
N PRO A 86 26.69 7.23 8.48
CA PRO A 86 25.77 8.28 8.93
C PRO A 86 25.28 9.18 7.80
N LYS A 87 26.08 9.34 6.73
CA LYS A 87 25.66 10.06 5.53
C LYS A 87 24.53 9.35 4.79
N VAL A 88 24.66 8.04 4.59
CA VAL A 88 23.62 7.21 3.93
C VAL A 88 22.35 7.22 4.77
N ALA A 89 22.49 7.08 6.09
CA ALA A 89 21.38 7.18 7.02
C ALA A 89 20.64 8.53 6.91
N ALA A 90 21.38 9.64 6.96
CA ALA A 90 20.80 10.98 6.86
C ALA A 90 20.14 11.24 5.50
N ASP A 91 20.74 10.77 4.40
CA ASP A 91 20.17 10.92 3.07
C ASP A 91 18.85 10.14 2.95
N LEU A 92 18.82 8.86 3.33
CA LEU A 92 17.60 8.05 3.31
C LEU A 92 16.53 8.56 4.27
N GLN A 93 16.90 9.11 5.43
CA GLN A 93 15.96 9.76 6.35
C GLN A 93 15.34 11.02 5.73
N ARG A 94 16.12 11.80 4.95
CA ARG A 94 15.58 12.96 4.23
C ARG A 94 14.60 12.56 3.13
N LEU A 95 14.81 11.42 2.46
CA LEU A 95 13.90 10.93 1.44
C LEU A 95 12.50 10.58 2.00
N GLN A 96 12.39 10.30 3.30
CA GLN A 96 11.11 9.99 3.96
C GLN A 96 10.32 11.23 4.40
N GLN A 97 10.90 12.43 4.28
CA GLN A 97 10.26 13.68 4.71
C GLN A 97 8.88 13.95 4.07
N PRO A 98 8.62 13.63 2.78
CA PRO A 98 7.29 13.81 2.20
C PRO A 98 6.20 13.08 2.98
N LEU A 99 6.50 11.85 3.41
CA LEU A 99 5.55 11.06 4.18
C LEU A 99 5.38 11.58 5.61
N ALA A 100 6.46 11.99 6.28
CA ALA A 100 6.37 12.60 7.60
C ALA A 100 5.55 13.91 7.58
N ALA A 101 5.76 14.74 6.56
CA ALA A 101 5.00 15.96 6.35
C ALA A 101 3.51 15.66 6.10
N LEU A 102 3.20 14.62 5.33
CA LEU A 102 1.82 14.20 5.08
C LEU A 102 1.16 13.67 6.35
N SER A 103 1.81 12.80 7.11
CA SER A 103 1.31 12.30 8.40
C SER A 103 0.98 13.44 9.37
N GLY A 104 1.87 14.45 9.46
CA GLY A 104 1.65 15.63 10.29
C GLY A 104 0.47 16.50 9.83
N LYS A 105 0.36 16.74 8.52
CA LYS A 105 -0.75 17.52 7.93
C LYS A 105 -2.10 16.83 8.11
N CYS A 106 -2.14 15.52 7.91
CA CYS A 106 -3.37 14.75 7.88
C CYS A 106 -3.75 14.14 9.23
N LYS A 107 -2.95 14.38 10.29
CA LYS A 107 -3.13 13.82 11.65
C LYS A 107 -3.39 12.30 11.62
N LEU A 108 -2.74 11.60 10.69
CA LEU A 108 -2.94 10.18 10.50
C LEU A 108 -2.25 9.44 11.66
N PRO A 109 -2.95 8.58 12.43
CA PRO A 109 -2.34 7.75 13.46
C PRO A 109 -1.61 6.55 12.83
N LEU A 110 -0.89 6.76 11.73
CA LEU A 110 -0.26 5.73 10.92
C LEU A 110 1.18 6.10 10.60
N THR A 111 2.09 5.19 10.96
CA THR A 111 3.49 5.17 10.54
C THR A 111 3.69 4.08 9.49
N LEU A 112 4.75 4.16 8.68
CA LEU A 112 5.10 3.09 7.72
C LEU A 112 5.11 1.70 8.37
N PRO A 113 5.77 1.48 9.53
CA PRO A 113 5.75 0.17 10.19
C PRO A 113 4.33 -0.31 10.55
N GLN A 114 3.45 0.60 11.00
CA GLN A 114 2.06 0.25 11.31
C GLN A 114 1.27 -0.14 10.06
N VAL A 115 1.46 0.57 8.94
CA VAL A 115 0.83 0.22 7.66
C VAL A 115 1.29 -1.17 7.19
N PHE A 116 2.59 -1.44 7.24
CA PHE A 116 3.11 -2.78 6.91
C PHE A 116 2.53 -3.85 7.85
N GLY A 117 2.43 -3.57 9.15
CA GLY A 117 1.81 -4.47 10.12
C GLY A 117 0.33 -4.75 9.82
N LEU A 118 -0.44 -3.74 9.42
CA LEU A 118 -1.83 -3.92 9.00
C LEU A 118 -1.95 -4.79 7.75
N MET A 119 -1.06 -4.61 6.77
CA MET A 119 -1.03 -5.46 5.56
C MET A 119 -0.66 -6.90 5.90
N GLN A 120 0.30 -7.12 6.81
CA GLN A 120 0.65 -8.46 7.29
C GLN A 120 -0.52 -9.12 8.04
N ALA A 121 -1.23 -8.38 8.89
CA ALA A 121 -2.41 -8.87 9.57
C ALA A 121 -3.55 -9.22 8.60
N ALA A 122 -3.73 -8.42 7.53
CA ALA A 122 -4.71 -8.71 6.48
C ALA A 122 -4.37 -9.98 5.67
N GLN A 123 -3.09 -10.30 5.50
CA GLN A 123 -2.62 -11.54 4.85
C GLN A 123 -2.78 -12.77 5.75
N GLN A 124 -2.89 -12.56 7.07
CA GLN A 124 -3.09 -13.63 8.05
C GLN A 124 -4.56 -14.03 8.24
N VAL A 125 -5.51 -13.39 7.53
CA VAL A 125 -6.90 -13.84 7.51
C VAL A 125 -6.92 -15.27 6.95
N PRO A 126 -7.19 -16.30 7.78
CA PRO A 126 -7.27 -17.67 7.29
C PRO A 126 -8.37 -17.70 6.22
N ALA A 127 -8.16 -18.45 5.14
CA ALA A 127 -9.21 -18.73 4.18
C ALA A 127 -10.47 -19.12 4.98
N LEU A 128 -11.51 -18.28 4.93
CA LEU A 128 -12.78 -18.58 5.56
C LEU A 128 -13.16 -19.99 5.09
N PRO A 129 -13.46 -20.94 6.00
CA PRO A 129 -13.90 -22.25 5.57
C PRO A 129 -15.08 -22.01 4.64
N ALA A 130 -14.95 -22.47 3.39
CA ALA A 130 -16.01 -22.37 2.40
C ALA A 130 -17.28 -22.83 3.10
N ALA A 131 -18.25 -21.92 3.24
CA ALA A 131 -19.50 -22.20 3.92
C ALA A 131 -20.08 -23.45 3.26
N GLN A 132 -19.98 -24.56 3.99
CA GLN A 132 -20.56 -25.82 3.59
C GLN A 132 -22.05 -25.52 3.52
N ASN A 133 -22.65 -25.78 2.36
CA ASN A 133 -24.05 -25.50 2.03
C ASN A 133 -25.00 -26.04 3.12
N VAL A 134 -25.33 -25.21 4.12
CA VAL A 134 -26.34 -25.54 5.14
C VAL A 134 -27.58 -24.70 4.87
N GLY A 135 -28.63 -25.39 4.42
CA GLY A 135 -30.00 -24.90 4.20
C GLY A 135 -30.23 -24.56 2.73
N VAL A 136 -31.17 -25.19 2.02
CA VAL A 136 -32.58 -25.29 2.39
C VAL A 136 -33.17 -26.61 1.90
N THR A 137 -33.51 -27.50 2.84
CA THR A 137 -34.54 -28.52 2.62
C THR A 137 -35.85 -27.77 2.47
N ALA A 138 -36.35 -27.65 1.24
CA ALA A 138 -37.69 -27.17 0.96
C ALA A 138 -38.69 -28.28 1.36
N THR A 139 -39.28 -28.16 2.55
CA THR A 139 -40.41 -29.00 2.94
C THR A 139 -41.65 -28.47 2.21
N ARG A 140 -42.24 -29.35 1.39
CA ARG A 140 -43.52 -29.16 0.71
C ARG A 140 -44.68 -29.50 1.65
#